data_AF-A0AAN6QM57-F1
#
_entry.id   AF-A0AAN6QM57-F1
#
_cell.length_a   1.000
_cell.length_b   1.000
_cell.length_c   1.000
_cell.angle_alpha   90.00
_cell.angle_beta   90.00
_cell.angle_gamma   90.00
#
_symmetry.space_group_name_H-M   'P 1'
#
loop_
_entity.id
_entity.type
_entity.pdbx_description
1 polymer ?
#
loop_
_entity_poly.entity_id
_entity_poly.type
_entity_poly.pdbx_seq_one_letter_code
_entity_poly.pdbx_strand_id
1 'polypeptide(L)'
;MAASFARLAGNGTKRICLRPRLTTPPTFRSLSSTAARRYASPIDNPNMTRLVAVDPSFANPISPELASADRVPADPMEERKIRHYTVNFGPQHPAAHGVLRLILELNGEEIIRADPHVGLLHRGTEKLIEYKTYLQALPYFDRLDYVSMMTNEQCFSLAVEKLLNIEVPERAKWIRTLFGEITRVLNHLMSILSHAMDVGALTPFLWGFEEREKLMEFYERVSGARLHAAYVRPGGVAQDLPMGLLDDIYQWATQFGDRIDETEELLTDNRIWIGRTKGIGVVSAADALNYSFSGVMLRGSGVPWDVRKSSPYDAYGEVDFDVPVGVNGDCYDRYLCRMEEFRQSLRIIHQCLNKMPPGPTKVEDYKIAPPPRAAMKENMEALIHHFLLFSKGYTVPPGETYSAIEAPKGEMGVFVVSDGSERPYRCKIRAPGFAHLACFDQVSRGHLLADAVAIIGTMDLVFGEVDR
;
A
#
# COMPACT_ATOMS: atom_id res chain seq x y z
N MET A 1 66.29 37.62 8.45
CA MET A 1 66.26 38.56 7.31
C MET A 1 64.99 39.39 7.43
N ALA A 2 65.17 40.71 7.46
CA ALA A 2 64.20 41.78 7.70
C ALA A 2 63.00 41.74 6.73
N ALA A 3 61.76 41.98 7.19
CA ALA A 3 61.03 43.27 7.20
C ALA A 3 60.81 43.85 5.77
N SER A 4 59.70 44.45 5.35
CA SER A 4 58.50 44.97 5.99
C SER A 4 57.55 45.46 4.89
N PHE A 5 56.29 45.64 5.29
CA PHE A 5 55.38 46.71 4.87
C PHE A 5 56.01 47.93 4.17
N ALA A 6 55.21 48.49 3.25
CA ALA A 6 55.12 49.90 2.81
C ALA A 6 55.51 50.19 1.35
N ARG A 7 54.50 50.55 0.57
CA ARG A 7 54.48 51.70 -0.36
C ARG A 7 53.02 52.13 -0.52
N LEU A 8 52.60 53.16 0.24
CA LEU A 8 52.52 54.57 -0.20
C LEU A 8 51.42 54.74 -1.27
N ALA A 9 50.20 55.09 -0.87
CA ALA A 9 49.73 56.47 -0.62
C ALA A 9 49.77 57.35 -1.88
N GLY A 10 48.59 57.81 -2.32
CA GLY A 10 48.46 58.73 -3.45
C GLY A 10 47.03 59.27 -3.61
N ASN A 11 46.76 60.35 -2.86
CA ASN A 11 45.74 61.40 -3.01
C ASN A 11 44.93 61.48 -4.33
N GLY A 12 43.66 61.90 -4.25
CA GLY A 12 43.02 62.55 -5.41
C GLY A 12 41.51 62.78 -5.31
N THR A 13 41.12 63.97 -4.92
CA THR A 13 39.75 64.51 -4.80
C THR A 13 38.94 64.59 -6.12
N LYS A 14 37.62 64.39 -5.97
CA LYS A 14 36.47 65.02 -6.69
C LYS A 14 36.74 65.80 -7.98
N ARG A 15 35.95 65.51 -9.04
CA ARG A 15 35.28 66.55 -9.84
C ARG A 15 34.06 66.02 -10.61
N ILE A 16 32.99 66.80 -10.48
CA ILE A 16 31.70 66.75 -11.16
C ILE A 16 31.89 67.20 -12.62
N CYS A 17 31.26 66.53 -13.58
CA CYS A 17 30.99 67.08 -14.90
C CYS A 17 29.55 66.77 -15.34
N LEU A 18 28.80 67.83 -15.63
CA LEU A 18 27.42 67.88 -16.10
C LEU A 18 27.37 67.89 -17.64
N ARG A 19 26.45 67.08 -18.22
CA ARG A 19 25.72 67.22 -19.51
C ARG A 19 26.51 67.19 -20.85
N PRO A 20 25.87 66.97 -22.05
CA PRO A 20 24.45 66.78 -22.37
C PRO A 20 24.06 65.55 -23.26
N ARG A 21 22.74 65.42 -23.45
CA ARG A 21 21.87 64.51 -24.26
C ARG A 21 22.11 64.69 -25.79
N LEU A 22 22.02 63.69 -26.69
CA LEU A 22 20.80 63.14 -27.34
C LEU A 22 21.14 62.10 -28.47
N THR A 23 20.16 61.21 -28.77
CA THR A 23 19.85 60.48 -30.06
C THR A 23 20.86 59.44 -30.59
N THR A 24 20.58 58.16 -30.93
CA THR A 24 19.43 57.25 -31.23
C THR A 24 19.95 55.79 -31.15
N PRO A 25 19.13 54.72 -31.06
CA PRO A 25 19.58 53.34 -31.34
C PRO A 25 19.01 52.76 -32.65
N PRO A 26 19.69 51.78 -33.28
CA PRO A 26 19.27 51.15 -34.52
C PRO A 26 18.29 49.99 -34.31
N THR A 27 17.57 49.69 -35.39
CA THR A 27 16.54 48.68 -35.57
C THR A 27 17.04 47.23 -35.57
N PHE A 28 16.30 46.33 -34.93
CA PHE A 28 16.21 44.91 -35.29
C PHE A 28 14.73 44.48 -35.34
N ARG A 29 14.30 43.92 -36.47
CA ARG A 29 13.13 43.01 -36.59
C ARG A 29 13.69 41.58 -36.41
N SER A 30 12.98 40.55 -35.93
CA SER A 30 11.65 40.14 -36.40
C SER A 30 11.02 38.98 -35.59
N LEU A 31 9.68 38.89 -35.67
CA LEU A 31 8.81 37.70 -35.60
C LEU A 31 8.51 37.04 -34.24
N SER A 32 7.48 37.55 -33.56
CA SER A 32 6.47 36.69 -32.90
C SER A 32 5.11 37.40 -32.83
N SER A 33 4.06 36.64 -33.08
CA SER A 33 2.67 37.07 -33.24
C SER A 33 1.91 36.93 -31.92
N THR A 34 1.99 37.93 -31.03
CA THR A 34 0.98 38.15 -29.97
C THR A 34 1.26 39.48 -29.29
N ALA A 35 0.30 40.41 -29.31
CA ALA A 35 0.43 41.67 -28.60
C ALA A 35 0.21 41.46 -27.09
N ALA A 36 1.22 41.79 -26.28
CA ALA A 36 1.06 41.95 -24.85
C ALA A 36 0.09 43.11 -24.57
N ARG A 37 -1.04 42.79 -23.91
CA ARG A 37 -2.05 43.75 -23.45
C ARG A 37 -1.40 44.80 -22.55
N ARG A 38 -1.58 46.08 -22.87
CA ARG A 38 -1.38 47.17 -21.92
C ARG A 38 -2.62 47.32 -21.05
N TYR A 39 -2.36 47.55 -19.78
CA TYR A 39 -3.30 47.76 -18.69
C TYR A 39 -4.46 48.69 -19.06
N ALA A 40 -5.69 48.24 -18.75
CA ALA A 40 -6.91 49.03 -18.82
C ALA A 40 -6.92 50.11 -17.71
N SER A 41 -7.40 51.29 -18.04
CA SER A 41 -7.69 52.36 -17.08
C SER A 41 -8.84 51.95 -16.13
N PRO A 42 -8.84 52.41 -14.87
CA PRO A 42 -9.83 51.99 -13.88
C PRO A 42 -11.23 52.49 -14.24
N ILE A 43 -12.23 51.64 -14.02
CA ILE A 43 -13.66 51.91 -14.21
C ILE A 43 -14.25 52.16 -12.82
N ASP A 44 -14.92 53.29 -12.65
CA ASP A 44 -15.40 53.78 -11.36
C ASP A 44 -16.61 53.02 -10.77
N ASN A 45 -17.09 51.93 -11.40
CA ASN A 45 -18.14 51.05 -10.85
C ASN A 45 -18.12 49.65 -11.53
N PRO A 46 -17.55 48.61 -10.89
CA PRO A 46 -17.32 47.29 -11.52
C PRO A 46 -18.52 46.32 -11.54
N ASN A 47 -19.73 46.72 -11.10
CA ASN A 47 -20.89 45.81 -11.06
C ASN A 47 -22.03 46.18 -12.03
N MET A 48 -21.74 46.69 -13.24
CA MET A 48 -22.78 46.72 -14.28
C MET A 48 -22.23 46.53 -15.70
N THR A 49 -22.50 45.35 -16.27
CA THR A 49 -22.48 45.11 -17.71
C THR A 49 -23.91 45.27 -18.25
N ARG A 50 -24.14 46.22 -19.18
CA ARG A 50 -25.42 46.37 -19.90
C ARG A 50 -25.31 45.73 -21.28
N LEU A 51 -26.06 44.65 -21.50
CA LEU A 51 -26.24 44.02 -22.81
C LEU A 51 -27.67 44.26 -23.30
N VAL A 52 -27.85 44.59 -24.58
CA VAL A 52 -29.13 44.61 -25.30
C VAL A 52 -28.95 43.71 -26.52
N ALA A 53 -29.84 42.73 -26.71
CA ALA A 53 -29.87 41.86 -27.89
C ALA A 53 -31.26 41.92 -28.56
N VAL A 54 -31.33 41.52 -29.82
CA VAL A 54 -32.04 42.18 -30.93
C VAL A 54 -33.13 41.28 -31.55
N ASP A 55 -34.33 41.81 -31.88
CA ASP A 55 -35.45 41.08 -32.55
C ASP A 55 -36.25 41.92 -33.57
N PRO A 56 -37.20 41.31 -34.31
CA PRO A 56 -37.09 40.71 -35.66
C PRO A 56 -37.04 41.76 -36.79
N SER A 57 -36.97 43.01 -36.37
CA SER A 57 -36.77 44.19 -37.15
C SER A 57 -36.21 45.19 -36.13
N PHE A 58 -34.90 45.16 -35.95
CA PHE A 58 -34.18 46.31 -35.38
C PHE A 58 -34.37 47.58 -36.24
N ALA A 59 -35.17 47.48 -37.31
CA ALA A 59 -35.80 48.51 -38.11
C ALA A 59 -37.35 48.65 -38.00
N ASN A 60 -38.12 47.80 -37.29
CA ASN A 60 -39.54 48.05 -36.96
C ASN A 60 -39.74 48.06 -35.43
N PRO A 61 -40.13 49.20 -34.83
CA PRO A 61 -40.53 49.27 -33.44
C PRO A 61 -41.95 48.72 -33.30
N ILE A 62 -42.13 47.67 -32.50
CA ILE A 62 -43.46 47.10 -32.19
C ILE A 62 -44.34 48.20 -31.56
N SER A 63 -45.57 48.32 -32.06
CA SER A 63 -46.60 49.21 -31.52
C SER A 63 -46.89 48.90 -30.03
N PRO A 64 -47.31 49.89 -29.23
CA PRO A 64 -47.40 49.81 -27.77
C PRO A 64 -48.50 48.87 -27.21
N GLU A 65 -49.05 47.96 -28.01
CA GLU A 65 -50.11 47.04 -27.61
C GLU A 65 -49.64 45.60 -27.35
N LEU A 66 -48.37 45.26 -27.62
CA LEU A 66 -47.82 43.90 -27.42
C LEU A 66 -46.91 43.75 -26.18
N ALA A 67 -46.76 44.81 -25.38
CA ALA A 67 -45.96 44.79 -24.15
C ALA A 67 -46.66 44.10 -22.95
N SER A 68 -47.83 43.48 -23.16
CA SER A 68 -48.67 42.89 -22.11
C SER A 68 -48.80 41.36 -22.17
N ALA A 69 -48.04 40.66 -23.01
CA ALA A 69 -48.15 39.21 -23.11
C ALA A 69 -46.85 38.49 -22.71
N ASP A 70 -46.97 37.74 -21.62
CA ASP A 70 -46.15 36.60 -21.18
C ASP A 70 -44.74 36.88 -20.65
N ARG A 71 -44.71 37.46 -19.45
CA ARG A 71 -43.66 37.13 -18.47
C ARG A 71 -43.79 35.66 -18.07
N VAL A 72 -43.05 34.79 -18.75
CA VAL A 72 -42.73 33.46 -18.19
C VAL A 72 -41.96 33.71 -16.88
N PRO A 73 -42.33 33.09 -15.74
CA PRO A 73 -41.62 33.27 -14.50
C PRO A 73 -40.15 32.86 -14.72
N ALA A 74 -39.21 33.74 -14.36
CA ALA A 74 -37.82 33.34 -14.27
C ALA A 74 -37.73 32.26 -13.18
N ASP A 75 -37.42 31.02 -13.59
CA ASP A 75 -37.13 29.96 -12.63
C ASP A 75 -36.07 30.46 -11.64
N PRO A 76 -36.26 30.30 -10.33
CA PRO A 76 -35.28 30.73 -9.35
C PRO A 76 -33.94 30.10 -9.68
N MET A 77 -32.89 30.92 -9.73
CA MET A 77 -31.53 30.55 -10.11
C MET A 77 -30.85 29.57 -9.12
N GLU A 78 -31.61 29.09 -8.13
CA GLU A 78 -31.16 28.26 -7.00
C GLU A 78 -31.13 26.75 -7.31
N GLU A 79 -31.62 26.29 -8.47
CA GLU A 79 -31.65 24.84 -8.81
C GLU A 79 -31.07 24.48 -10.20
N ARG A 80 -30.01 25.16 -10.67
CA ARG A 80 -29.26 24.63 -11.82
C ARG A 80 -28.41 23.44 -11.37
N LYS A 81 -28.85 22.22 -11.71
CA LYS A 81 -28.05 20.99 -11.53
C LYS A 81 -26.68 21.16 -12.18
N ILE A 82 -25.65 21.28 -11.34
CA ILE A 82 -24.25 21.35 -11.77
C ILE A 82 -23.94 20.02 -12.48
N ARG A 83 -23.45 20.10 -13.72
CA ARG A 83 -23.07 18.90 -14.48
C ARG A 83 -21.69 18.46 -14.01
N HIS A 84 -21.63 17.31 -13.36
CA HIS A 84 -20.38 16.66 -12.97
C HIS A 84 -19.67 16.06 -14.20
N TYR A 85 -18.34 16.08 -14.18
CA TYR A 85 -17.52 15.47 -15.22
C TYR A 85 -17.05 14.10 -14.75
N THR A 86 -17.33 13.05 -15.53
CA THR A 86 -16.90 11.69 -15.23
C THR A 86 -15.55 11.40 -15.88
N VAL A 87 -14.53 11.10 -15.08
CA VAL A 87 -13.21 10.66 -15.54
C VAL A 87 -13.03 9.18 -15.24
N ASN A 88 -12.59 8.42 -16.24
CA ASN A 88 -12.21 7.02 -16.03
C ASN A 88 -10.70 6.93 -15.81
N PHE A 89 -10.32 6.55 -14.60
CA PHE A 89 -8.93 6.31 -14.21
C PHE A 89 -8.65 4.81 -14.31
N GLY A 90 -7.86 4.40 -15.29
CA GLY A 90 -7.50 3.00 -15.55
C GLY A 90 -8.27 2.35 -16.72
N PRO A 91 -8.01 1.05 -17.05
CA PRO A 91 -7.24 0.08 -16.26
C PRO A 91 -5.72 0.26 -16.30
N GLN A 92 -5.19 0.94 -17.31
CA GLN A 92 -3.77 1.15 -17.49
C GLN A 92 -3.37 2.54 -16.99
N HIS A 93 -2.87 2.59 -15.75
CA HIS A 93 -2.31 3.81 -15.16
C HIS A 93 -1.21 3.43 -14.15
N PRO A 94 -0.06 4.13 -14.10
CA PRO A 94 1.03 3.80 -13.17
C PRO A 94 0.59 3.73 -11.70
N ALA A 95 -0.11 4.76 -11.23
CA ALA A 95 -0.61 4.83 -9.85
C ALA A 95 -1.76 3.85 -9.50
N ALA A 96 -2.20 3.03 -10.46
CA ALA A 96 -3.19 1.98 -10.20
C ALA A 96 -2.53 0.69 -9.68
N HIS A 97 -1.19 0.60 -9.59
CA HIS A 97 -0.41 -0.55 -9.09
C HIS A 97 -0.96 -1.92 -9.48
N GLY A 98 -1.23 -2.08 -10.78
CA GLY A 98 -1.89 -3.25 -11.32
C GLY A 98 -3.02 -2.84 -12.24
N VAL A 99 -4.21 -3.39 -11.97
CA VAL A 99 -5.37 -3.24 -12.86
C VAL A 99 -6.57 -2.79 -12.04
N LEU A 100 -6.68 -1.48 -11.82
CA LEU A 100 -7.84 -0.84 -11.21
C LEU A 100 -8.54 0.05 -12.24
N ARG A 101 -9.87 -0.04 -12.31
CA ARG A 101 -10.69 0.91 -13.06
C ARG A 101 -11.52 1.72 -12.06
N LEU A 102 -11.19 3.00 -11.92
CA LEU A 102 -11.83 3.91 -10.98
C LEU A 102 -12.60 4.98 -11.77
N ILE A 103 -13.94 4.99 -11.66
CA ILE A 103 -14.77 6.03 -12.27
C ILE A 103 -14.95 7.13 -11.23
N LEU A 104 -14.41 8.31 -11.52
CA LEU A 104 -14.49 9.48 -10.67
C LEU A 104 -15.48 10.48 -11.23
N GLU A 105 -16.38 10.98 -10.38
CA GLU A 105 -17.22 12.14 -10.67
C GLU A 105 -16.61 13.37 -10.01
N LEU A 106 -16.20 14.31 -10.86
CA LEU A 106 -15.50 15.51 -10.45
C LEU A 106 -16.40 16.74 -10.59
N ASN A 107 -16.25 17.67 -9.65
CA ASN A 107 -16.70 19.05 -9.79
C ASN A 107 -15.47 19.95 -9.83
N GLY A 108 -15.04 20.31 -11.05
CA GLY A 108 -13.73 20.91 -11.25
C GLY A 108 -12.64 19.89 -10.96
N GLU A 109 -11.91 20.08 -9.85
CA GLU A 109 -10.84 19.18 -9.39
C GLU A 109 -11.22 18.32 -8.18
N GLU A 110 -12.34 18.66 -7.51
CA GLU A 110 -12.81 17.97 -6.30
C GLU A 110 -13.60 16.71 -6.66
N ILE A 111 -13.34 15.63 -5.93
CA ILE A 111 -14.04 14.35 -6.07
C ILE A 111 -15.34 14.38 -5.27
N ILE A 112 -16.47 14.17 -5.95
CA ILE A 112 -17.78 14.01 -5.31
C ILE A 112 -18.10 12.54 -5.07
N ARG A 113 -17.74 11.69 -6.02
CA ARG A 113 -18.02 10.26 -5.97
C ARG A 113 -16.92 9.49 -6.67
N ALA A 114 -16.49 8.39 -6.06
CA ALA A 114 -15.58 7.43 -6.66
C ALA A 114 -16.22 6.05 -6.70
N ASP A 115 -16.18 5.40 -7.86
CA ASP A 115 -16.67 4.03 -8.05
C ASP A 115 -15.51 3.13 -8.52
N PRO A 116 -14.88 2.36 -7.60
CA PRO A 116 -13.83 1.42 -7.94
C PRO A 116 -14.42 0.12 -8.53
N HIS A 117 -14.30 -0.03 -9.84
CA HIS A 117 -14.58 -1.30 -10.53
C HIS A 117 -13.41 -2.27 -10.36
N VAL A 118 -13.70 -3.36 -9.65
CA VAL A 118 -12.80 -4.47 -9.38
C VAL A 118 -13.25 -5.73 -10.13
N GLY A 119 -12.44 -6.79 -10.11
CA GLY A 119 -12.71 -8.07 -10.78
C GLY A 119 -11.92 -8.30 -12.06
N LEU A 120 -11.05 -7.37 -12.46
CA LEU A 120 -10.21 -7.49 -13.65
C LEU A 120 -9.12 -8.56 -13.47
N LEU A 121 -8.73 -8.85 -12.22
CA LEU A 121 -7.78 -9.92 -11.89
C LEU A 121 -8.46 -11.11 -11.20
N HIS A 122 -9.79 -11.22 -11.24
CA HIS A 122 -10.51 -12.32 -10.59
C HIS A 122 -10.26 -13.64 -11.34
N ARG A 123 -9.78 -14.66 -10.62
CA ARG A 123 -9.39 -15.97 -11.19
C ARG A 123 -10.24 -17.13 -10.68
N GLY A 124 -11.26 -16.87 -9.86
CA GLY A 124 -12.05 -17.92 -9.21
C GLY A 124 -11.20 -18.81 -8.30
N THR A 125 -10.25 -18.22 -7.56
CA THR A 125 -9.29 -18.93 -6.70
C THR A 125 -10.00 -19.77 -5.64
N GLU A 126 -10.99 -19.19 -4.95
CA GLU A 126 -11.81 -19.89 -3.95
C GLU A 126 -12.51 -21.12 -4.54
N LYS A 127 -12.92 -21.05 -5.81
CA LYS A 127 -13.57 -22.17 -6.50
C LYS A 127 -12.58 -23.26 -6.90
N LEU A 128 -11.37 -22.88 -7.31
CA LEU A 128 -10.32 -23.84 -7.63
C LEU A 128 -9.86 -24.61 -6.38
N ILE A 129 -9.83 -23.95 -5.23
CA ILE A 129 -9.48 -24.56 -3.94
C ILE A 129 -10.41 -25.73 -3.59
N GLU A 130 -11.72 -25.62 -3.85
CA GLU A 130 -12.70 -26.68 -3.58
C GLU A 130 -12.42 -27.99 -4.35
N TYR A 131 -11.71 -27.91 -5.48
CA TYR A 131 -11.36 -29.08 -6.30
C TYR A 131 -9.97 -29.66 -5.99
N LYS A 132 -9.22 -29.08 -5.05
CA LYS A 132 -7.84 -29.45 -4.72
C LYS A 132 -7.75 -29.94 -3.28
N THR A 133 -6.72 -30.71 -2.98
CA THR A 133 -6.43 -31.13 -1.59
C THR A 133 -5.81 -29.98 -0.82
N TYR A 134 -5.80 -30.03 0.51
CA TYR A 134 -5.22 -28.95 1.35
C TYR A 134 -3.77 -28.60 0.97
N LEU A 135 -2.92 -29.60 0.71
CA LEU A 135 -1.54 -29.37 0.28
C LEU A 135 -1.44 -28.76 -1.13
N GLN A 136 -2.33 -29.16 -2.05
CA GLN A 136 -2.37 -28.59 -3.40
C GLN A 136 -3.01 -27.20 -3.43
N ALA A 137 -3.84 -26.87 -2.43
CA ALA A 137 -4.48 -25.57 -2.30
C ALA A 137 -3.53 -24.50 -1.74
N LEU A 138 -2.52 -24.90 -0.96
CA LEU A 138 -1.56 -23.99 -0.32
C LEU A 138 -0.97 -22.92 -1.28
N PRO A 139 -0.46 -23.26 -2.49
CA PRO A 139 0.17 -22.26 -3.35
C PRO A 139 -0.79 -21.22 -3.95
N TYR A 140 -2.11 -21.37 -3.79
CA TYR A 140 -3.04 -20.29 -4.12
C TYR A 140 -2.85 -19.12 -3.16
N PHE A 141 -2.55 -19.37 -1.88
CA PHE A 141 -2.38 -18.33 -0.87
C PHE A 141 -1.15 -17.45 -1.13
N ASP A 142 -0.04 -18.02 -1.60
CA ASP A 142 1.18 -17.27 -1.98
C ASP A 142 0.94 -16.28 -3.13
N ARG A 143 -0.13 -16.51 -3.91
CA ARG A 143 -0.44 -15.78 -5.15
C ARG A 143 -1.56 -14.75 -5.00
N LEU A 144 -2.22 -14.69 -3.83
CA LEU A 144 -3.23 -13.69 -3.51
C LEU A 144 -2.54 -12.34 -3.30
N ASP A 145 -2.05 -12.09 -2.08
CA ASP A 145 -1.10 -11.02 -1.86
C ASP A 145 0.30 -11.53 -2.22
N TYR A 146 0.69 -11.27 -3.46
CA TYR A 146 1.98 -11.68 -4.03
C TYR A 146 3.19 -10.88 -3.48
N VAL A 147 2.97 -9.96 -2.54
CA VAL A 147 4.05 -9.25 -1.84
C VAL A 147 4.34 -9.90 -0.49
N SER A 148 3.32 -10.40 0.22
CA SER A 148 3.48 -11.11 1.49
C SER A 148 3.09 -12.58 1.43
N MET A 149 3.95 -13.37 0.78
CA MET A 149 3.68 -14.78 0.48
C MET A 149 3.59 -15.66 1.75
N MET A 150 4.61 -15.60 2.62
CA MET A 150 4.69 -16.49 3.79
C MET A 150 3.60 -16.22 4.83
N THR A 151 3.16 -14.97 4.98
CA THR A 151 2.05 -14.66 5.89
C THR A 151 0.74 -15.28 5.38
N ASN A 152 0.51 -15.29 4.08
CA ASN A 152 -0.70 -15.92 3.52
C ASN A 152 -0.67 -17.43 3.73
N GLU A 153 0.49 -18.05 3.50
CA GLU A 153 0.73 -19.47 3.81
C GLU A 153 0.53 -19.77 5.31
N GLN A 154 0.99 -18.87 6.18
CA GLN A 154 0.83 -18.95 7.62
C GLN A 154 -0.65 -18.87 8.04
N CYS A 155 -1.43 -17.96 7.46
CA CYS A 155 -2.86 -17.86 7.76
C CYS A 155 -3.61 -19.15 7.42
N PHE A 156 -3.33 -19.72 6.23
CA PHE A 156 -3.95 -20.98 5.82
C PHE A 156 -3.49 -22.18 6.64
N SER A 157 -2.19 -22.27 6.95
CA SER A 157 -1.66 -23.36 7.78
C SER A 157 -2.22 -23.34 9.19
N LEU A 158 -2.34 -22.16 9.82
CA LEU A 158 -2.99 -22.03 11.14
C LEU A 158 -4.48 -22.43 11.09
N ALA A 159 -5.21 -22.10 10.02
CA ALA A 159 -6.60 -22.51 9.84
C ALA A 159 -6.75 -24.04 9.83
N VAL A 160 -5.87 -24.71 9.07
CA VAL A 160 -5.87 -26.16 8.91
C VAL A 160 -5.35 -26.87 10.17
N GLU A 161 -4.33 -26.33 10.83
CA GLU A 161 -3.79 -26.83 12.09
C GLU A 161 -4.84 -26.80 13.20
N LYS A 162 -5.64 -25.72 13.25
CA LYS A 162 -6.77 -25.59 14.17
C LYS A 162 -7.89 -26.61 13.90
N LEU A 163 -8.16 -26.96 12.64
CA LEU A 163 -9.10 -28.05 12.30
C LEU A 163 -8.54 -29.43 12.67
N LEU A 164 -7.25 -29.64 12.46
CA LEU A 164 -6.57 -30.90 12.72
C LEU A 164 -6.28 -31.13 14.22
N ASN A 165 -6.42 -30.10 15.06
CA ASN A 165 -6.06 -30.11 16.49
C ASN A 165 -4.63 -30.62 16.72
N ILE A 166 -3.69 -30.12 15.92
CA ILE A 166 -2.26 -30.44 16.06
C ILE A 166 -1.48 -29.26 16.59
N GLU A 167 -0.45 -29.55 17.37
CA GLU A 167 0.52 -28.56 17.80
C GLU A 167 1.80 -28.67 16.97
N VAL A 168 2.26 -27.53 16.47
CA VAL A 168 3.49 -27.41 15.68
C VAL A 168 4.71 -27.37 16.62
N PRO A 169 5.85 -27.99 16.26
CA PRO A 169 7.07 -27.92 17.07
C PRO A 169 7.55 -26.48 17.31
N GLU A 170 8.20 -26.24 18.44
CA GLU A 170 8.71 -24.92 18.83
C GLU A 170 9.61 -24.31 17.76
N ARG A 171 10.59 -25.06 17.24
CA ARG A 171 11.49 -24.57 16.19
C ARG A 171 10.73 -24.08 14.94
N ALA A 172 9.67 -24.78 14.55
CA ALA A 172 8.86 -24.37 13.41
C ALA A 172 8.07 -23.08 13.70
N LYS A 173 7.56 -22.89 14.92
CA LYS A 173 6.94 -21.62 15.35
C LYS A 173 7.94 -20.46 15.24
N TRP A 174 9.18 -20.63 15.71
CA TRP A 174 10.24 -19.60 15.63
C TRP A 174 10.69 -19.30 14.19
N ILE A 175 10.78 -20.31 13.33
CA ILE A 175 11.10 -20.11 11.90
C ILE A 175 9.98 -19.33 11.21
N ARG A 176 8.71 -19.67 11.50
CA ARG A 176 7.55 -18.96 10.96
C ARG A 176 7.50 -17.50 11.42
N THR A 177 7.77 -17.20 12.69
CA THR A 177 7.82 -15.82 13.16
C THR A 177 8.98 -15.04 12.53
N LEU A 178 10.15 -15.65 12.37
CA LEU A 178 11.29 -15.04 11.69
C LEU A 178 10.95 -14.66 10.24
N PHE A 179 10.44 -15.59 9.44
CA PHE A 179 10.06 -15.29 8.05
C PHE A 179 8.79 -14.43 7.95
N GLY A 180 7.88 -14.50 8.92
CA GLY A 180 6.73 -13.60 9.00
C GLY A 180 7.15 -12.14 9.10
N GLU A 181 8.14 -11.84 9.95
CA GLU A 181 8.67 -10.48 10.08
C GLU A 181 9.57 -10.07 8.90
N ILE A 182 10.35 -10.98 8.31
CA ILE A 182 11.05 -10.69 7.04
C ILE A 182 10.02 -10.36 5.93
N THR A 183 8.91 -11.10 5.87
CA THR A 183 7.81 -10.83 4.93
C THR A 183 7.18 -9.46 5.21
N ARG A 184 7.06 -9.07 6.48
CA ARG A 184 6.57 -7.75 6.87
C ARG A 184 7.48 -6.64 6.38
N VAL A 185 8.79 -6.78 6.54
CA VAL A 185 9.78 -5.86 5.97
C VAL A 185 9.65 -5.80 4.44
N LEU A 186 9.58 -6.95 3.75
CA LEU A 186 9.39 -7.00 2.30
C LEU A 186 8.13 -6.24 1.83
N ASN A 187 7.02 -6.36 2.57
CA ASN A 187 5.76 -5.72 2.21
C ASN A 187 5.79 -4.21 2.49
N HIS A 188 6.25 -3.77 3.67
CA HIS A 188 6.37 -2.35 3.95
C HIS A 188 7.37 -1.65 3.02
N LEU A 189 8.46 -2.33 2.60
CA LEU A 189 9.36 -1.81 1.57
C LEU A 189 8.58 -1.58 0.27
N MET A 190 7.81 -2.57 -0.21
CA MET A 190 7.00 -2.36 -1.42
C MET A 190 5.99 -1.21 -1.23
N SER A 191 5.24 -1.21 -0.12
CA SER A 191 4.17 -0.25 0.16
C SER A 191 4.68 1.19 0.22
N ILE A 192 5.68 1.48 1.05
CA ILE A 192 6.18 2.85 1.23
C ILE A 192 6.86 3.35 -0.03
N LEU A 193 7.65 2.50 -0.69
CA LEU A 193 8.42 2.90 -1.86
C LEU A 193 7.53 3.14 -3.09
N SER A 194 6.53 2.29 -3.30
CA SER A 194 5.54 2.50 -4.37
C SER A 194 4.68 3.74 -4.10
N HIS A 195 4.25 3.94 -2.85
CA HIS A 195 3.55 5.17 -2.45
C HIS A 195 4.42 6.42 -2.66
N ALA A 196 5.70 6.36 -2.31
CA ALA A 196 6.65 7.44 -2.55
C ALA A 196 6.80 7.74 -4.05
N MET A 197 6.90 6.71 -4.89
CA MET A 197 6.99 6.84 -6.34
C MET A 197 5.75 7.51 -6.93
N ASP A 198 4.55 7.12 -6.50
CA ASP A 198 3.29 7.68 -6.99
C ASP A 198 3.14 9.17 -6.71
N VAL A 199 3.61 9.59 -5.53
CA VAL A 199 3.64 11.01 -5.14
C VAL A 199 4.75 11.77 -5.89
N GLY A 200 5.81 11.06 -6.32
CA GLY A 200 6.84 11.58 -7.22
C GLY A 200 8.30 11.38 -6.75
N ALA A 201 8.53 10.75 -5.61
CA ALA A 201 9.87 10.46 -5.09
C ALA A 201 10.42 9.14 -5.64
N LEU A 202 11.36 9.22 -6.59
CA LEU A 202 11.87 8.06 -7.32
C LEU A 202 13.09 7.38 -6.65
N THR A 203 13.89 8.12 -5.89
CA THR A 203 15.16 7.61 -5.35
C THR A 203 14.99 6.55 -4.26
N PRO A 204 14.07 6.68 -3.27
CA PRO A 204 13.93 5.66 -2.23
C PRO A 204 13.52 4.30 -2.83
N PHE A 205 12.74 4.33 -3.92
CA PHE A 205 12.27 3.11 -4.58
C PHE A 205 13.41 2.23 -5.04
N LEU A 206 14.45 2.81 -5.63
CA LEU A 206 15.62 2.07 -6.09
C LEU A 206 16.46 1.54 -4.92
N TRP A 207 16.63 2.34 -3.87
CA TRP A 207 17.40 1.94 -2.67
C TRP A 207 16.75 0.77 -1.94
N GLY A 208 15.44 0.85 -1.67
CA GLY A 208 14.77 -0.23 -0.95
C GLY A 208 14.56 -1.48 -1.80
N PHE A 209 14.59 -1.39 -3.14
CA PHE A 209 14.58 -2.59 -3.99
C PHE A 209 15.89 -3.37 -3.93
N GLU A 210 17.03 -2.72 -3.67
CA GLU A 210 18.29 -3.43 -3.39
C GLU A 210 18.17 -4.29 -2.13
N GLU A 211 17.62 -3.72 -1.05
CA GLU A 211 17.40 -4.46 0.20
C GLU A 211 16.36 -5.57 0.03
N ARG A 212 15.31 -5.32 -0.76
CA ARG A 212 14.33 -6.32 -1.12
C ARG A 212 14.94 -7.49 -1.90
N GLU A 213 15.93 -7.24 -2.74
CA GLU A 213 16.66 -8.29 -3.47
C GLU A 213 17.46 -9.18 -2.53
N LYS A 214 18.17 -8.60 -1.54
CA LYS A 214 18.89 -9.34 -0.49
C LYS A 214 17.95 -10.25 0.28
N LEU A 215 16.75 -9.76 0.63
CA LEU A 215 15.73 -10.57 1.29
C LEU A 215 15.17 -11.69 0.41
N MET A 216 15.04 -11.47 -0.91
CA MET A 216 14.65 -12.53 -1.85
C MET A 216 15.69 -13.64 -1.97
N GLU A 217 16.97 -13.33 -1.80
CA GLU A 217 18.04 -14.35 -1.74
C GLU A 217 17.82 -15.29 -0.55
N PHE A 218 17.39 -14.76 0.60
CA PHE A 218 17.04 -15.61 1.75
C PHE A 218 15.87 -16.54 1.44
N TYR A 219 14.86 -16.07 0.68
CA TYR A 219 13.72 -16.89 0.27
C TYR A 219 14.15 -18.00 -0.68
N GLU A 220 15.04 -17.66 -1.62
CA GLU A 220 15.61 -18.61 -2.56
C GLU A 220 16.43 -19.68 -1.85
N ARG A 221 17.27 -19.31 -0.88
CA ARG A 221 18.08 -20.28 -0.13
C ARG A 221 17.26 -21.26 0.69
N VAL A 222 16.09 -20.82 1.17
CA VAL A 222 15.24 -21.62 2.07
C VAL A 222 14.25 -22.49 1.30
N SER A 223 13.66 -21.95 0.24
CA SER A 223 12.58 -22.60 -0.51
C SER A 223 12.98 -23.07 -1.91
N GLY A 224 14.04 -22.50 -2.48
CA GLY A 224 14.43 -22.63 -3.89
C GLY A 224 13.72 -21.67 -4.84
N ALA A 225 12.82 -20.82 -4.33
CA ALA A 225 12.10 -19.81 -5.11
C ALA A 225 12.23 -18.43 -4.47
N ARG A 226 12.28 -17.39 -5.30
CA ARG A 226 12.47 -16.01 -4.85
C ARG A 226 11.19 -15.32 -4.33
N LEU A 227 10.03 -15.71 -4.85
CA LEU A 227 8.73 -15.13 -4.50
C LEU A 227 7.80 -16.19 -3.90
N HIS A 228 7.21 -17.04 -4.73
CA HIS A 228 6.27 -18.06 -4.28
C HIS A 228 7.02 -19.28 -3.72
N ALA A 229 7.08 -19.37 -2.39
CA ALA A 229 7.95 -20.28 -1.67
C ALA A 229 7.27 -21.63 -1.32
N ALA A 230 5.96 -21.65 -1.06
CA ALA A 230 5.22 -22.82 -0.56
C ALA A 230 5.97 -23.53 0.59
N TYR A 231 6.52 -22.73 1.51
CA TYR A 231 7.46 -23.12 2.54
C TYR A 231 6.76 -23.37 3.88
N VAL A 232 5.86 -22.48 4.30
CA VAL A 232 5.02 -22.67 5.46
C VAL A 232 3.87 -23.58 5.07
N ARG A 233 3.77 -24.74 5.73
CA ARG A 233 2.77 -25.76 5.40
C ARG A 233 1.95 -26.12 6.62
N PRO A 234 0.71 -26.60 6.45
CA PRO A 234 -0.02 -27.20 7.58
C PRO A 234 0.82 -28.33 8.20
N GLY A 235 1.13 -28.24 9.49
CA GLY A 235 2.02 -29.15 10.21
C GLY A 235 3.46 -28.67 10.36
N GLY A 236 3.74 -27.38 10.16
CA GLY A 236 5.05 -26.76 10.38
C GLY A 236 5.65 -26.13 9.13
N VAL A 237 6.87 -26.56 8.79
CA VAL A 237 7.67 -25.95 7.73
C VAL A 237 8.15 -27.03 6.76
N ALA A 238 8.30 -26.69 5.47
CA ALA A 238 8.63 -27.64 4.42
C ALA A 238 10.03 -28.27 4.59
N GLN A 239 11.04 -27.47 4.93
CA GLN A 239 12.44 -27.88 5.11
C GLN A 239 13.08 -27.03 6.21
N ASP A 240 14.12 -27.54 6.86
CA ASP A 240 14.88 -26.74 7.84
C ASP A 240 15.75 -25.67 7.14
N LEU A 241 16.22 -24.70 7.91
CA LEU A 241 17.10 -23.65 7.43
C LEU A 241 18.43 -24.24 6.93
N PRO A 242 18.98 -23.75 5.81
CA PRO A 242 20.33 -24.13 5.40
C PRO A 242 21.38 -23.57 6.37
N MET A 243 22.51 -24.27 6.48
CA MET A 243 23.63 -23.86 7.35
C MET A 243 24.15 -22.47 6.96
N GLY A 244 24.47 -21.63 7.95
CA GLY A 244 25.02 -20.29 7.77
C GLY A 244 23.98 -19.18 7.50
N LEU A 245 22.72 -19.52 7.22
CA LEU A 245 21.71 -18.50 6.88
C LEU A 245 21.42 -17.54 8.04
N LEU A 246 21.44 -18.01 9.28
CA LEU A 246 21.19 -17.17 10.45
C LEU A 246 22.24 -16.05 10.59
N ASP A 247 23.51 -16.35 10.28
CA ASP A 247 24.60 -15.37 10.33
C ASP A 247 24.45 -14.32 9.23
N ASP A 248 24.00 -14.74 8.03
CA ASP A 248 23.77 -13.84 6.91
C ASP A 248 22.58 -12.89 7.18
N ILE A 249 21.49 -13.40 7.77
CA ILE A 249 20.35 -12.58 8.21
C ILE A 249 20.80 -11.58 9.28
N TYR A 250 21.67 -11.99 10.21
CA TYR A 250 22.21 -11.09 11.22
C TYR A 250 23.03 -9.95 10.60
N GLN A 251 23.92 -10.26 9.65
CA GLN A 251 24.72 -9.24 8.95
C GLN A 251 23.82 -8.25 8.21
N TRP A 252 22.80 -8.73 7.51
CA TRP A 252 21.82 -7.88 6.84
C TRP A 252 21.07 -6.98 7.85
N ALA A 253 20.57 -7.55 8.94
CA ALA A 253 19.81 -6.80 9.95
C ALA A 253 20.62 -5.65 10.57
N THR A 254 21.93 -5.83 10.77
CA THR A 254 22.79 -4.74 11.30
C THR A 254 22.93 -3.56 10.35
N GLN A 255 22.88 -3.78 9.04
CA GLN A 255 23.01 -2.73 8.02
C GLN A 255 21.67 -2.11 7.63
N PHE A 256 20.57 -2.88 7.76
CA PHE A 256 19.25 -2.42 7.36
C PHE A 256 18.72 -1.26 8.20
N GLY A 257 19.16 -1.14 9.47
CA GLY A 257 18.85 0.01 10.31
C GLY A 257 19.24 1.34 9.67
N ASP A 258 20.49 1.45 9.21
CA ASP A 258 21.00 2.65 8.54
C ASP A 258 20.23 2.97 7.25
N ARG A 259 19.81 1.93 6.51
CA ARG A 259 19.01 2.10 5.27
C ARG A 259 17.62 2.65 5.56
N ILE A 260 16.98 2.25 6.66
CA ILE A 260 15.70 2.83 7.09
C ILE A 260 15.90 4.32 7.39
N ASP A 261 16.93 4.67 8.13
CA ASP A 261 17.19 6.06 8.53
C ASP A 261 17.49 6.95 7.31
N GLU A 262 18.24 6.46 6.31
CA GLU A 262 18.45 7.18 5.04
C GLU A 262 17.14 7.42 4.27
N THR A 263 16.22 6.46 4.26
CA THR A 263 14.90 6.64 3.63
C THR A 263 14.01 7.61 4.40
N GLU A 264 14.11 7.62 5.74
CA GLU A 264 13.39 8.52 6.62
C GLU A 264 13.88 9.97 6.46
N GLU A 265 15.20 10.18 6.37
CA GLU A 265 15.81 11.51 6.17
C GLU A 265 15.27 12.21 4.90
N LEU A 266 15.03 11.45 3.84
CA LEU A 266 14.52 11.99 2.58
C LEU A 266 13.01 12.30 2.61
N LEU A 267 12.21 11.53 3.36
CA LEU A 267 10.75 11.57 3.31
C LEU A 267 10.12 12.26 4.52
N THR A 268 10.49 11.89 5.75
CA THR A 268 9.75 12.25 6.97
C THR A 268 9.70 13.75 7.24
N ASP A 269 10.84 14.43 7.14
CA ASP A 269 10.96 15.87 7.38
C ASP A 269 10.75 16.71 6.12
N ASN A 270 10.54 16.06 4.98
CA ASN A 270 10.41 16.75 3.70
C ASN A 270 9.07 17.50 3.65
N ARG A 271 9.16 18.83 3.53
CA ARG A 271 7.99 19.73 3.39
C ARG A 271 7.04 19.32 2.26
N ILE A 272 7.56 18.76 1.16
CA ILE A 272 6.73 18.33 0.02
C ILE A 272 5.95 17.08 0.41
N TRP A 273 6.61 16.12 1.04
CA TRP A 273 5.98 14.90 1.52
C TRP A 273 4.88 15.19 2.53
N ILE A 274 5.19 16.01 3.55
CA ILE A 274 4.22 16.44 4.56
C ILE A 274 3.05 17.17 3.89
N GLY A 275 3.31 18.09 2.96
CA GLY A 275 2.26 18.81 2.24
C GLY A 275 1.37 17.93 1.34
N ARG A 276 1.81 16.72 0.98
CA ARG A 276 1.09 15.75 0.14
C ARG A 276 0.46 14.60 0.91
N THR A 277 0.68 14.50 2.22
CA THR A 277 0.19 13.38 3.05
C THR A 277 -0.56 13.83 4.29
N LYS A 278 -0.17 14.96 4.90
CA LYS A 278 -0.79 15.46 6.12
C LYS A 278 -2.20 15.99 5.84
N GLY A 279 -3.17 15.52 6.60
CA GLY A 279 -4.59 15.90 6.45
C GLY A 279 -5.29 15.34 5.20
N ILE A 280 -4.68 14.36 4.51
CA ILE A 280 -5.30 13.67 3.38
C ILE A 280 -5.82 12.31 3.85
N GLY A 281 -7.01 11.94 3.39
CA GLY A 281 -7.62 10.64 3.66
C GLY A 281 -7.86 10.39 5.15
N VAL A 282 -8.28 11.42 5.89
CA VAL A 282 -8.56 11.35 7.33
C VAL A 282 -9.71 10.39 7.60
N VAL A 283 -9.48 9.42 8.49
CA VAL A 283 -10.49 8.44 8.89
C VAL A 283 -10.68 8.51 10.40
N SER A 284 -11.93 8.65 10.85
CA SER A 284 -12.25 8.62 12.27
C SER A 284 -12.16 7.19 12.83
N ALA A 285 -11.83 7.05 14.11
CA ALA A 285 -11.78 5.73 14.76
C ALA A 285 -13.11 4.97 14.68
N ALA A 286 -14.25 5.68 14.78
CA ALA A 286 -15.57 5.08 14.68
C ALA A 286 -15.86 4.56 13.26
N ASP A 287 -15.52 5.35 12.25
CA ASP A 287 -15.70 4.96 10.85
C ASP A 287 -14.77 3.81 10.47
N ALA A 288 -13.52 3.82 10.93
CA ALA A 288 -12.58 2.73 10.72
C ALA A 288 -13.14 1.38 11.22
N LEU A 289 -13.78 1.37 12.38
CA LEU A 289 -14.41 0.17 12.94
C LEU A 289 -15.66 -0.23 12.15
N ASN A 290 -16.54 0.72 11.82
CA ASN A 290 -17.76 0.46 11.05
C ASN A 290 -17.45 -0.13 9.66
N TYR A 291 -16.37 0.34 9.04
CA TYR A 291 -15.88 -0.13 7.74
C TYR A 291 -14.99 -1.37 7.81
N SER A 292 -14.81 -1.94 9.01
CA SER A 292 -13.97 -3.13 9.23
C SER A 292 -12.53 -2.95 8.74
N PHE A 293 -12.00 -1.72 8.84
CA PHE A 293 -10.58 -1.46 8.62
C PHE A 293 -9.75 -2.19 9.68
N SER A 294 -8.58 -2.62 9.26
CA SER A 294 -7.64 -3.39 10.08
C SER A 294 -6.21 -2.98 9.77
N GLY A 295 -5.27 -3.43 10.61
CA GLY A 295 -3.86 -3.11 10.48
C GLY A 295 -3.54 -1.63 10.61
N VAL A 296 -2.65 -1.17 9.74
CA VAL A 296 -2.14 0.21 9.74
C VAL A 296 -3.26 1.25 9.56
N MET A 297 -4.32 0.93 8.81
CA MET A 297 -5.46 1.85 8.62
C MET A 297 -6.21 2.09 9.94
N LEU A 298 -6.36 1.04 10.76
CA LEU A 298 -7.01 1.11 12.06
C LEU A 298 -6.09 1.78 13.11
N ARG A 299 -4.81 1.38 13.14
CA ARG A 299 -3.79 1.95 14.04
C ARG A 299 -3.53 3.43 13.77
N GLY A 300 -3.49 3.84 12.50
CA GLY A 300 -3.32 5.25 12.12
C GLY A 300 -4.44 6.15 12.64
N SER A 301 -5.64 5.59 12.81
CA SER A 301 -6.83 6.31 13.31
C SER A 301 -6.91 6.38 14.84
N GLY A 302 -5.89 5.89 15.56
CA GLY A 302 -5.82 5.95 17.02
C GLY A 302 -6.34 4.74 17.79
N VAL A 303 -6.72 3.66 17.09
CA VAL A 303 -7.19 2.43 17.75
C VAL A 303 -6.01 1.47 17.97
N PRO A 304 -5.62 1.17 19.22
CA PRO A 304 -4.50 0.29 19.52
C PRO A 304 -4.90 -1.19 19.35
N TRP A 305 -4.94 -1.67 18.11
CA TRP A 305 -5.28 -3.05 17.78
C TRP A 305 -4.21 -3.72 16.89
N ASP A 306 -3.75 -4.90 17.33
CA ASP A 306 -2.86 -5.79 16.59
C ASP A 306 -3.17 -7.23 17.00
N VAL A 307 -3.42 -8.11 16.02
CA VAL A 307 -3.73 -9.53 16.25
C VAL A 307 -2.57 -10.23 16.96
N ARG A 308 -1.31 -9.86 16.69
CA ARG A 308 -0.13 -10.51 17.30
C ARG A 308 -0.03 -10.32 18.81
N LYS A 309 -0.62 -9.22 19.35
CA LYS A 309 -0.65 -8.95 20.79
C LYS A 309 -1.98 -9.36 21.44
N SER A 310 -3.09 -9.12 20.77
CA SER A 310 -4.43 -9.43 21.30
C SER A 310 -4.75 -10.92 21.30
N SER A 311 -4.37 -11.63 20.23
CA SER A 311 -4.52 -13.07 20.08
C SER A 311 -3.25 -13.67 19.48
N PRO A 312 -2.18 -13.81 20.27
CA PRO A 312 -0.88 -14.25 19.78
C PRO A 312 -0.96 -15.65 19.17
N TYR A 313 -0.26 -15.81 18.04
CA TYR A 313 -0.07 -17.08 17.35
C TYR A 313 1.43 -17.38 17.21
N ASP A 314 1.78 -18.64 16.91
CA ASP A 314 3.16 -19.13 16.86
C ASP A 314 3.98 -18.66 18.09
N ALA A 315 5.16 -18.05 17.88
CA ALA A 315 6.05 -17.59 18.95
C ALA A 315 5.89 -16.09 19.29
N TYR A 316 4.83 -15.41 18.83
CA TYR A 316 4.63 -13.97 19.10
C TYR A 316 4.42 -13.65 20.59
N GLY A 317 4.00 -14.64 21.40
CA GLY A 317 3.86 -14.49 22.85
C GLY A 317 5.18 -14.40 23.63
N GLU A 318 6.30 -14.80 23.02
CA GLU A 318 7.62 -14.86 23.67
C GLU A 318 8.59 -13.76 23.21
N VAL A 319 8.15 -12.92 22.27
CA VAL A 319 8.93 -11.82 21.69
C VAL A 319 8.42 -10.46 22.16
N ASP A 320 9.37 -9.58 22.46
CA ASP A 320 9.12 -8.24 23.00
C ASP A 320 9.21 -7.21 21.88
N PHE A 321 8.07 -6.61 21.55
CA PHE A 321 7.95 -5.54 20.57
C PHE A 321 6.80 -4.61 20.95
N ASP A 322 6.89 -3.39 20.45
CA ASP A 322 5.89 -2.33 20.66
C ASP A 322 5.07 -2.13 19.38
N VAL A 323 3.85 -1.62 19.50
CA VAL A 323 2.94 -1.40 18.37
C VAL A 323 2.74 0.10 18.16
N PRO A 324 3.03 0.64 16.96
CA PRO A 324 2.87 2.07 16.70
C PRO A 324 1.40 2.42 16.46
N VAL A 325 0.95 3.56 16.99
CA VAL A 325 -0.44 4.03 16.89
C VAL A 325 -0.43 5.50 16.51
N GLY A 326 -1.17 5.86 15.46
CA GLY A 326 -1.35 7.23 14.99
C GLY A 326 -2.37 8.00 15.82
N VAL A 327 -2.54 9.30 15.54
CA VAL A 327 -3.44 10.17 16.32
C VAL A 327 -4.53 10.79 15.45
N ASN A 328 -4.16 11.24 14.25
CA ASN A 328 -5.01 12.04 13.38
C ASN A 328 -5.79 11.20 12.37
N GLY A 329 -5.33 9.98 12.05
CA GLY A 329 -5.96 9.13 11.04
C GLY A 329 -5.63 9.49 9.59
N ASP A 330 -4.62 10.33 9.35
CA ASP A 330 -4.21 10.78 8.03
C ASP A 330 -3.21 9.83 7.35
N CYS A 331 -2.91 10.10 6.08
CA CYS A 331 -1.92 9.35 5.31
C CYS A 331 -0.51 9.41 5.92
N TYR A 332 -0.14 10.53 6.57
CA TYR A 332 1.17 10.72 7.17
C TYR A 332 1.37 9.85 8.43
N ASP A 333 0.39 9.81 9.34
CA ASP A 333 0.44 8.95 10.52
C ASP A 333 0.54 7.46 10.12
N ARG A 334 -0.15 7.05 9.05
CA ARG A 334 -0.04 5.67 8.50
C ARG A 334 1.35 5.39 7.93
N TYR A 335 1.98 6.38 7.31
CA TYR A 335 3.37 6.26 6.84
C TYR A 335 4.32 6.07 8.02
N LEU A 336 4.21 6.91 9.07
CA LEU A 336 5.02 6.77 10.28
C LEU A 336 4.82 5.43 10.98
N CYS A 337 3.58 4.94 11.08
CA CYS A 337 3.29 3.62 11.64
C CYS A 337 4.06 2.51 10.89
N ARG A 338 4.12 2.55 9.54
CA ARG A 338 4.88 1.56 8.77
C ARG A 338 6.40 1.70 8.96
N MET A 339 6.90 2.93 9.07
CA MET A 339 8.32 3.18 9.37
C MET A 339 8.72 2.62 10.75
N GLU A 340 7.88 2.82 11.76
CA GLU A 340 8.09 2.22 13.08
C GLU A 340 7.92 0.70 13.07
N GLU A 341 6.99 0.15 12.29
CA GLU A 341 6.85 -1.30 12.11
C GLU A 341 8.11 -1.95 11.51
N PHE A 342 8.89 -1.26 10.66
CA PHE A 342 10.21 -1.78 10.23
C PHE A 342 11.15 -1.98 11.42
N ARG A 343 11.26 -0.97 12.29
CA ARG A 343 12.15 -1.00 13.45
C ARG A 343 11.74 -2.10 14.43
N GLN A 344 10.42 -2.28 14.63
CA GLN A 344 9.90 -3.35 15.48
C GLN A 344 10.11 -4.73 14.84
N SER A 345 9.94 -4.85 13.52
CA SER A 345 10.23 -6.10 12.79
C SER A 345 11.70 -6.49 12.93
N LEU A 346 12.63 -5.54 12.77
CA LEU A 346 14.06 -5.75 13.01
C LEU A 346 14.35 -6.21 14.44
N ARG A 347 13.71 -5.59 15.43
CA ARG A 347 13.83 -5.99 16.85
C ARG A 347 13.37 -7.43 17.07
N ILE A 348 12.27 -7.85 16.46
CA ILE A 348 11.78 -9.23 16.53
C ILE A 348 12.77 -10.18 15.84
N ILE A 349 13.30 -9.82 14.66
CA ILE A 349 14.29 -10.63 13.94
C ILE A 349 15.53 -10.88 14.83
N HIS A 350 16.09 -9.84 15.47
CA HIS A 350 17.22 -10.01 16.39
C HIS A 350 16.90 -10.94 17.57
N GLN A 351 15.69 -10.85 18.14
CA GLN A 351 15.28 -11.75 19.22
C GLN A 351 15.11 -13.19 18.77
N CYS A 352 14.50 -13.41 17.59
CA CYS A 352 14.33 -14.73 17.00
C CYS A 352 15.68 -15.40 16.69
N LEU A 353 16.67 -14.65 16.21
CA LEU A 353 18.02 -15.16 15.98
C LEU A 353 18.69 -15.63 17.28
N ASN A 354 18.55 -14.85 18.36
CA ASN A 354 19.16 -15.18 19.66
C ASN A 354 18.46 -16.31 20.41
N LYS A 355 17.14 -16.48 20.23
CA LYS A 355 16.31 -17.45 20.95
C LYS A 355 15.99 -18.72 20.16
N MET A 356 16.55 -18.91 18.97
CA MET A 356 16.21 -20.02 18.08
C MET A 356 16.49 -21.40 18.73
N PRO A 357 15.48 -22.24 18.99
CA PRO A 357 15.70 -23.55 19.60
C PRO A 357 16.14 -24.59 18.56
N PRO A 358 16.96 -25.59 18.95
CA PRO A 358 17.14 -26.80 18.16
C PRO A 358 15.87 -27.66 18.23
N GLY A 359 15.57 -28.45 17.19
CA GLY A 359 14.41 -29.34 17.19
C GLY A 359 13.92 -29.71 15.80
N PRO A 360 12.84 -30.52 15.70
CA PRO A 360 12.20 -30.83 14.44
C PRO A 360 11.44 -29.60 13.89
N THR A 361 11.38 -29.48 12.56
CA THR A 361 10.65 -28.39 11.86
C THR A 361 9.27 -28.80 11.37
N LYS A 362 8.90 -30.07 11.55
CA LYS A 362 7.61 -30.67 11.17
C LYS A 362 7.04 -31.42 12.34
N VAL A 363 5.72 -31.50 12.39
CA VAL A 363 5.00 -32.40 13.29
C VAL A 363 5.46 -33.84 13.04
N GLU A 364 5.67 -34.61 14.11
CA GLU A 364 6.19 -35.99 14.04
C GLU A 364 5.16 -37.00 13.51
N ASP A 365 3.89 -36.63 13.43
CA ASP A 365 2.84 -37.46 12.85
C ASP A 365 2.93 -37.53 11.31
N TYR A 366 3.41 -38.68 10.82
CA TYR A 366 3.55 -38.97 9.40
C TYR A 366 2.23 -39.13 8.63
N LYS A 367 1.08 -39.11 9.33
CA LYS A 367 -0.24 -39.05 8.68
C LYS A 367 -0.55 -37.67 8.12
N ILE A 368 0.14 -36.63 8.59
CA ILE A 368 -0.10 -35.24 8.23
C ILE A 368 1.14 -34.69 7.52
N ALA A 369 2.30 -34.80 8.15
CA ALA A 369 3.57 -34.32 7.59
C ALA A 369 4.30 -35.46 6.84
N PRO A 370 4.91 -35.19 5.68
CA PRO A 370 5.64 -36.23 4.97
C PRO A 370 6.91 -36.65 5.73
N PRO A 371 7.22 -37.95 5.81
CA PRO A 371 8.42 -38.44 6.49
C PRO A 371 9.71 -38.00 5.78
N PRO A 372 10.86 -38.00 6.48
CA PRO A 372 12.15 -37.70 5.87
C PRO A 372 12.51 -38.74 4.79
N ARG A 373 13.21 -38.29 3.74
CA ARG A 373 13.56 -39.14 2.58
C ARG A 373 14.42 -40.35 2.94
N ALA A 374 15.23 -40.27 3.99
CA ALA A 374 16.00 -41.40 4.49
C ALA A 374 15.06 -42.49 5.05
N ALA A 375 14.18 -42.13 5.99
CA ALA A 375 13.22 -43.06 6.59
C ALA A 375 12.23 -43.64 5.57
N MET A 376 11.79 -42.84 4.59
CA MET A 376 10.90 -43.31 3.52
C MET A 376 11.51 -44.43 2.66
N LYS A 377 12.84 -44.46 2.48
CA LYS A 377 13.53 -45.47 1.67
C LYS A 377 13.83 -46.76 2.44
N GLU A 378 13.86 -46.69 3.76
CA GLU A 378 14.22 -47.82 4.64
C GLU A 378 12.99 -48.46 5.30
N ASN A 379 12.05 -47.65 5.80
CA ASN A 379 10.85 -48.12 6.49
C ASN A 379 9.65 -48.19 5.53
N MET A 380 8.99 -49.35 5.51
CA MET A 380 7.76 -49.59 4.74
C MET A 380 6.60 -48.66 5.17
N GLU A 381 6.44 -48.38 6.47
CA GLU A 381 5.35 -47.53 6.96
C GLU A 381 5.50 -46.09 6.47
N ALA A 382 6.73 -45.57 6.51
CA ALA A 382 7.05 -44.23 6.01
C ALA A 382 6.79 -44.13 4.50
N LEU A 383 7.07 -45.20 3.74
CA LEU A 383 6.75 -45.25 2.31
C LEU A 383 5.23 -45.24 2.06
N ILE A 384 4.45 -46.01 2.83
CA ILE A 384 2.99 -46.03 2.74
C ILE A 384 2.42 -44.63 3.02
N HIS A 385 2.85 -43.99 4.11
CA HIS A 385 2.40 -42.64 4.47
C HIS A 385 2.78 -41.61 3.40
N HIS A 386 4.02 -41.65 2.89
CA HIS A 386 4.44 -40.79 1.78
C HIS A 386 3.55 -40.97 0.54
N PHE A 387 3.29 -42.23 0.14
CA PHE A 387 2.46 -42.53 -1.02
C PHE A 387 1.02 -42.01 -0.84
N LEU A 388 0.39 -42.23 0.32
CA LEU A 388 -0.98 -41.79 0.59
C LEU A 388 -1.09 -40.27 0.67
N LEU A 389 -0.15 -39.58 1.33
CA LEU A 389 -0.16 -38.12 1.47
C LEU A 389 -0.09 -37.39 0.13
N PHE A 390 0.70 -37.88 -0.83
CA PHE A 390 0.87 -37.22 -2.13
C PHE A 390 -0.15 -37.66 -3.19
N SER A 391 -0.77 -38.84 -3.04
CA SER A 391 -1.81 -39.32 -3.97
C SER A 391 -3.20 -38.84 -3.56
N LYS A 392 -3.57 -39.07 -2.30
CA LYS A 392 -4.88 -38.75 -1.73
C LYS A 392 -4.85 -37.42 -0.97
N GLY A 393 -3.91 -37.29 -0.03
CA GLY A 393 -3.89 -36.20 0.94
C GLY A 393 -4.25 -36.71 2.34
N TYR A 394 -4.19 -35.81 3.33
CA TYR A 394 -4.68 -36.08 4.68
C TYR A 394 -6.13 -35.65 4.79
N THR A 395 -6.93 -36.42 5.52
CA THR A 395 -8.32 -36.10 5.86
C THR A 395 -8.35 -35.11 7.02
N VAL A 396 -9.09 -34.02 6.87
CA VAL A 396 -9.29 -33.04 7.94
C VAL A 396 -10.64 -33.31 8.60
N PRO A 397 -10.75 -33.31 9.95
CA PRO A 397 -12.03 -33.50 10.63
C PRO A 397 -13.13 -32.56 10.11
N PRO A 398 -14.40 -32.99 10.11
CA PRO A 398 -15.50 -32.13 9.71
C PRO A 398 -15.65 -30.98 10.72
N GLY A 399 -15.75 -29.76 10.23
CA GLY A 399 -15.81 -28.56 11.07
C GLY A 399 -15.57 -27.27 10.28
N GLU A 400 -15.76 -26.15 10.96
CA GLU A 400 -15.58 -24.82 10.39
C GLU A 400 -14.64 -24.01 11.29
N THR A 401 -13.71 -23.26 10.69
CA THR A 401 -12.90 -22.31 11.47
C THR A 401 -12.68 -21.04 10.69
N TYR A 402 -12.63 -19.96 11.46
CA TYR A 402 -12.05 -18.71 11.05
C TYR A 402 -10.75 -18.51 11.84
N SER A 403 -9.64 -18.39 11.13
CA SER A 403 -8.37 -17.96 11.70
C SER A 403 -7.93 -16.68 11.02
N ALA A 404 -7.48 -15.72 11.82
CA ALA A 404 -6.95 -14.46 11.34
C ALA A 404 -5.52 -14.27 11.86
N ILE A 405 -4.70 -13.63 11.04
CA ILE A 405 -3.36 -13.20 11.38
C ILE A 405 -3.21 -11.71 11.08
N GLU A 406 -2.19 -11.09 11.67
CA GLU A 406 -1.79 -9.74 11.29
C GLU A 406 -0.87 -9.82 10.05
N ALA A 407 -1.44 -9.81 8.85
CA ALA A 407 -0.65 -9.56 7.65
C ALA A 407 -0.12 -8.11 7.67
N PRO A 408 0.93 -7.76 6.90
CA PRO A 408 1.46 -6.39 6.89
C PRO A 408 0.44 -5.35 6.41
N LYS A 409 -0.53 -5.77 5.59
CA LYS A 409 -1.67 -4.95 5.13
C LYS A 409 -2.75 -4.79 6.20
N GLY A 410 -2.88 -5.75 7.10
CA GLY A 410 -3.88 -5.78 8.18
C GLY A 410 -4.38 -7.18 8.49
N GLU A 411 -5.61 -7.28 8.99
CA GLU A 411 -6.16 -8.56 9.43
C GLU A 411 -6.54 -9.42 8.22
N MET A 412 -5.69 -10.39 7.90
CA MET A 412 -5.97 -11.39 6.88
C MET A 412 -6.57 -12.62 7.54
N GLY A 413 -7.77 -12.99 7.11
CA GLY A 413 -8.49 -14.14 7.65
C GLY A 413 -8.80 -15.19 6.61
N VAL A 414 -8.82 -16.45 7.03
CA VAL A 414 -9.28 -17.57 6.20
C VAL A 414 -10.38 -18.30 6.95
N PHE A 415 -11.53 -18.42 6.30
CA PHE A 415 -12.67 -19.22 6.75
C PHE A 415 -12.70 -20.52 5.96
N VAL A 416 -12.41 -21.64 6.62
CA VAL A 416 -12.37 -22.98 6.01
C VAL A 416 -13.50 -23.82 6.58
N VAL A 417 -14.25 -24.47 5.69
CA VAL A 417 -15.25 -25.50 5.99
C VAL A 417 -14.71 -26.84 5.49
N SER A 418 -14.64 -27.81 6.39
CA SER A 418 -14.26 -29.19 6.11
C SER A 418 -15.48 -30.10 6.28
N ASP A 419 -15.69 -31.00 5.32
CA ASP A 419 -16.73 -32.03 5.34
C ASP A 419 -16.23 -33.39 5.86
N GLY A 420 -14.99 -33.45 6.36
CA GLY A 420 -14.32 -34.70 6.74
C GLY A 420 -13.48 -35.32 5.63
N SER A 421 -13.45 -34.71 4.43
CA SER A 421 -12.68 -35.21 3.29
C SER A 421 -11.25 -34.63 3.24
N GLU A 422 -10.50 -35.04 2.22
CA GLU A 422 -9.13 -34.58 1.93
C GLU A 422 -9.10 -33.21 1.23
N ARG A 423 -10.27 -32.69 0.87
CA ARG A 423 -10.45 -31.42 0.14
C ARG A 423 -11.27 -30.46 0.99
N PRO A 424 -10.95 -29.16 1.00
CA PRO A 424 -11.80 -28.18 1.67
C PRO A 424 -13.13 -28.08 0.95
N TYR A 425 -14.24 -28.19 1.68
CA TYR A 425 -15.58 -28.04 1.13
C TYR A 425 -15.82 -26.60 0.68
N ARG A 426 -15.39 -25.64 1.51
CA ARG A 426 -15.44 -24.21 1.20
C ARG A 426 -14.24 -23.53 1.83
N CYS A 427 -13.64 -22.60 1.09
CA CYS A 427 -12.60 -21.72 1.60
C CYS A 427 -12.94 -20.28 1.20
N LYS A 428 -13.21 -19.42 2.17
CA LYS A 428 -13.43 -17.99 1.97
C LYS A 428 -12.27 -17.22 2.56
N ILE A 429 -11.67 -16.34 1.77
CA ILE A 429 -10.59 -15.47 2.25
C ILE A 429 -11.20 -14.10 2.61
N ARG A 430 -10.80 -13.53 3.74
CA ARG A 430 -10.98 -12.12 4.07
C ARG A 430 -9.65 -11.41 3.84
N ALA A 431 -9.62 -10.56 2.80
CA ALA A 431 -8.47 -9.74 2.47
C ALA A 431 -8.67 -8.34 3.07
N PRO A 432 -7.65 -7.76 3.71
CA PRO A 432 -7.72 -6.41 4.24
C PRO A 432 -7.96 -5.37 3.14
N GLY A 433 -7.26 -5.48 1.99
CA GLY A 433 -7.39 -4.51 0.90
C GLY A 433 -8.79 -4.43 0.27
N PHE A 434 -9.59 -5.51 0.35
CA PHE A 434 -10.98 -5.47 -0.13
C PHE A 434 -11.85 -4.54 0.72
N ALA A 435 -11.71 -4.58 2.05
CA ALA A 435 -12.43 -3.69 2.96
C ALA A 435 -11.93 -2.25 2.83
N HIS A 436 -10.61 -2.06 2.68
CA HIS A 436 -10.01 -0.74 2.46
C HIS A 436 -10.55 -0.08 1.18
N LEU A 437 -10.56 -0.82 0.06
CA LEU A 437 -11.02 -0.31 -1.23
C LEU A 437 -12.53 -0.06 -1.27
N ALA A 438 -13.34 -0.86 -0.56
CA ALA A 438 -14.79 -0.65 -0.48
C ALA A 438 -15.16 0.74 0.06
N CYS A 439 -14.29 1.32 0.89
CA CYS A 439 -14.53 2.62 1.53
C CYS A 439 -13.76 3.76 0.86
N PHE A 440 -13.13 3.49 -0.29
CA PHE A 440 -12.37 4.49 -1.03
C PHE A 440 -13.20 5.73 -1.39
N ASP A 441 -14.47 5.55 -1.76
CA ASP A 441 -15.40 6.65 -2.05
C ASP A 441 -15.52 7.62 -0.88
N GLN A 442 -15.70 7.10 0.33
CA GLN A 442 -15.88 7.94 1.51
C GLN A 442 -14.60 8.67 1.91
N VAL A 443 -13.45 8.00 1.79
CA VAL A 443 -12.15 8.57 2.14
C VAL A 443 -11.69 9.60 1.10
N SER A 444 -12.10 9.48 -0.16
CA SER A 444 -11.68 10.37 -1.26
C SER A 444 -12.62 11.54 -1.52
N ARG A 445 -13.84 11.52 -0.98
CA ARG A 445 -14.80 12.64 -1.11
C ARG A 445 -14.26 13.95 -0.58
N GLY A 446 -14.39 15.00 -1.38
CA GLY A 446 -13.90 16.35 -1.05
C GLY A 446 -12.40 16.55 -1.22
N HIS A 447 -11.66 15.50 -1.59
CA HIS A 447 -10.25 15.61 -1.94
C HIS A 447 -10.04 15.89 -3.43
N LEU A 448 -8.85 16.36 -3.78
CA LEU A 448 -8.45 16.61 -5.16
C LEU A 448 -8.06 15.29 -5.86
N LEU A 449 -8.10 15.29 -7.19
CA LEU A 449 -7.68 14.13 -8.00
C LEU A 449 -6.27 13.64 -7.67
N ALA A 450 -5.33 14.55 -7.38
CA ALA A 450 -3.96 14.20 -7.04
C ALA A 450 -3.87 13.52 -5.66
N ASP A 451 -4.78 13.80 -4.74
CA ASP A 451 -4.78 13.25 -3.39
C ASP A 451 -5.36 11.83 -3.37
N ALA A 452 -6.27 11.53 -4.30
CA ALA A 452 -6.77 10.16 -4.51
C ALA A 452 -5.63 9.16 -4.75
N VAL A 453 -4.58 9.56 -5.49
CA VAL A 453 -3.39 8.73 -5.72
C VAL A 453 -2.64 8.46 -4.41
N ALA A 454 -2.49 9.47 -3.56
CA ALA A 454 -1.87 9.28 -2.24
C ALA A 454 -2.71 8.34 -1.36
N ILE A 455 -4.04 8.48 -1.38
CA ILE A 455 -4.96 7.60 -0.65
C ILE A 455 -4.80 6.15 -1.10
N ILE A 456 -4.77 5.89 -2.43
CA ILE A 456 -4.55 4.54 -2.99
C ILE A 456 -3.24 3.94 -2.44
N GLY A 457 -2.13 4.67 -2.52
CA GLY A 457 -0.84 4.17 -2.03
C GLY A 457 -0.84 3.90 -0.52
N THR A 458 -1.54 4.73 0.28
CA THR A 458 -1.62 4.50 1.73
C THR A 458 -2.51 3.34 2.15
N MET A 459 -3.45 2.91 1.31
CA MET A 459 -4.24 1.70 1.54
C MET A 459 -3.47 0.42 1.19
N ASP A 460 -2.32 0.55 0.52
CA ASP A 460 -1.44 -0.57 0.16
C ASP A 460 -2.16 -1.69 -0.61
N LEU A 461 -2.83 -1.31 -1.70
CA LEU A 461 -3.70 -2.19 -2.45
C LEU A 461 -2.90 -3.12 -3.38
N VAL A 462 -3.05 -4.43 -3.16
CA VAL A 462 -2.58 -5.47 -4.09
C VAL A 462 -3.80 -6.18 -4.67
N PHE A 463 -4.04 -6.03 -5.98
CA PHE A 463 -5.29 -6.51 -6.59
C PHE A 463 -5.45 -8.03 -6.61
N GLY A 464 -4.37 -8.79 -6.39
CA GLY A 464 -4.46 -10.24 -6.24
C GLY A 464 -5.21 -10.69 -4.98
N GLU A 465 -5.20 -9.89 -3.91
CA GLU A 465 -6.01 -10.16 -2.72
C GLU A 465 -7.38 -9.49 -2.77
N VAL A 466 -7.58 -8.45 -3.58
CA VAL A 466 -8.89 -7.83 -3.75
C VAL A 466 -9.77 -8.74 -4.61
N ASP A 467 -9.25 -9.15 -5.77
CA ASP A 467 -9.94 -9.95 -6.79
C ASP A 467 -9.62 -11.43 -6.64
N ARG A 468 -10.52 -12.22 -6.05
CA ARG A 468 -10.23 -13.61 -5.65
C ARG A 468 -11.21 -14.62 -6.19
#